data_AF-A0A8T4P7L8-F1
#
_entry.id   AF-A0A8T4P7L8-F1
#
_cell.length_a   1.000
_cell.length_b   1.000
_cell.length_c   1.000
_cell.angle_alpha   90.00
_cell.angle_beta   90.00
_cell.angle_gamma   90.00
#
_symmetry.space_group_name_H-M   'P 1'
#
loop_
_entity.id
_entity.type
_entity.pdbx_description
1 polymer ?
#
loop_
_entity_poly.entity_id
_entity_poly.type
_entity_poly.pdbx_seq_one_letter_code
_entity_poly.pdbx_strand_id
1 'polypeptide(L)'
;MLIVYFQFFFFNRFIIHLDIALIILAGKGFSLTIEKKRIVGYTVLTLLLFSTFFVGLQEVRNAGPLISEYDLDLIREFRNVEKDASVMSISSEYSPGVLAYSGRKTIAPGLFDENVWSETEWQRFWNSKDKTEIMSLLSVYERPIYLFAGTKKFSNPCFKIYSEKNGGKIYKYEC
;
A
#
# COMPACT_ATOMS: atom_id res chain seq x y z
N MET A 1 -35.39 5.56 -3.48
CA MET A 1 -35.14 4.57 -2.41
C MET A 1 -34.41 3.31 -2.88
N LEU A 2 -34.52 2.88 -4.15
CA LEU A 2 -33.85 1.67 -4.65
C LEU A 2 -32.30 1.77 -4.72
N ILE A 3 -31.76 2.96 -5.03
CA ILE A 3 -30.31 3.22 -5.14
C ILE A 3 -29.58 3.10 -3.78
N VAL A 4 -30.25 3.43 -2.68
CA VAL A 4 -29.69 3.35 -1.32
C VAL A 4 -29.66 1.90 -0.83
N TYR A 5 -30.65 1.08 -1.22
CA TYR A 5 -30.76 -0.32 -0.79
C TYR A 5 -29.66 -1.21 -1.42
N PHE A 6 -29.31 -0.95 -2.68
CA PHE A 6 -28.34 -1.78 -3.40
C PHE A 6 -26.87 -1.48 -3.12
N GLN A 7 -26.57 -0.47 -2.30
CA GLN A 7 -25.18 -0.08 -2.01
C GLN A 7 -24.31 0.05 -3.28
N PHE A 8 -24.91 0.42 -4.43
CA PHE A 8 -24.26 0.33 -5.75
C PHE A 8 -23.01 1.22 -5.85
N PHE A 9 -22.95 2.28 -5.04
CA PHE A 9 -21.82 3.21 -4.92
C PHE A 9 -20.90 2.94 -3.72
N PHE A 10 -21.15 1.91 -2.90
CA PHE A 10 -20.38 1.67 -1.66
C PHE A 10 -19.14 0.79 -1.82
N PHE A 11 -18.89 0.23 -3.00
CA PHE A 11 -17.61 -0.36 -3.31
C PHE A 11 -16.87 0.56 -4.27
N ASN A 12 -15.91 1.33 -3.76
CA ASN A 12 -14.99 2.14 -4.57
C ASN A 12 -14.36 1.32 -5.73
N ARG A 13 -14.28 0.00 -5.58
CA ARG A 13 -13.81 -0.93 -6.62
C ARG A 13 -14.73 -1.03 -7.85
N PHE A 14 -16.05 -0.81 -7.73
CA PHE A 14 -16.97 -0.84 -8.88
C PHE A 14 -16.99 0.47 -9.68
N ILE A 15 -16.43 1.56 -9.15
CA ILE A 15 -16.28 2.84 -9.87
C ILE A 15 -15.51 2.61 -11.18
N ILE A 16 -14.49 1.75 -11.16
CA ILE A 16 -13.70 1.41 -12.36
C ILE A 16 -14.58 0.84 -13.48
N HIS A 17 -15.55 -0.01 -13.14
CA HIS A 17 -16.42 -0.65 -14.14
C HIS A 17 -17.45 0.35 -14.69
N LEU A 18 -17.97 1.21 -13.82
CA LEU A 18 -18.86 2.30 -14.20
C LEU A 18 -18.15 3.30 -15.12
N ASP A 19 -16.90 3.67 -14.81
CA ASP A 19 -16.08 4.59 -15.61
C ASP A 19 -15.88 4.05 -17.02
N ILE A 20 -15.57 2.76 -17.18
CA ILE A 20 -15.45 2.13 -18.50
C ILE A 20 -16.77 2.24 -19.29
N ALA A 21 -17.91 1.97 -18.65
CA ALA A 21 -19.21 2.10 -19.30
C ALA A 21 -19.51 3.55 -19.73
N LEU A 22 -19.19 4.52 -18.87
CA LEU A 22 -19.34 5.94 -19.18
C LEU A 22 -18.44 6.40 -20.32
N ILE A 23 -17.19 5.93 -20.39
CA ILE A 23 -16.26 6.22 -21.49
C ILE A 23 -16.84 5.72 -22.83
N ILE A 24 -17.38 4.50 -22.85
CA ILE A 24 -18.01 3.93 -24.07
C ILE A 24 -19.22 4.77 -24.49
N LEU A 25 -20.10 5.12 -23.54
CA LEU A 25 -21.28 5.95 -23.81
C LEU A 25 -20.91 7.36 -24.26
N ALA A 26 -19.90 7.97 -23.64
CA ALA A 26 -19.37 9.27 -24.01
C ALA A 26 -18.80 9.23 -25.44
N GLY A 27 -18.02 8.21 -25.79
CA GLY A 27 -17.48 8.02 -27.13
C GLY A 27 -18.58 7.95 -28.20
N LYS A 28 -19.64 7.15 -27.95
CA LYS A 28 -20.81 7.09 -28.84
C LYS A 28 -21.53 8.44 -28.93
N GLY A 29 -21.69 9.15 -27.81
CA GLY A 29 -22.31 10.48 -27.76
C GLY A 29 -21.53 11.53 -28.55
N PHE A 30 -20.19 11.50 -28.48
CA PHE A 30 -19.33 12.40 -29.26
C PHE A 30 -19.41 12.11 -30.75
N SER A 31 -19.41 10.84 -31.17
CA SER A 31 -19.56 10.47 -32.59
C SER A 31 -20.83 11.06 -33.19
N LEU A 32 -21.97 10.86 -32.53
CA LEU A 32 -23.27 11.38 -32.99
C LEU A 32 -23.31 12.92 -33.02
N THR A 33 -22.66 13.57 -32.05
CA THR A 33 -22.57 15.03 -31.99
C THR A 33 -21.71 15.59 -33.13
N ILE A 34 -20.57 14.96 -33.43
CA ILE A 34 -19.67 15.38 -34.51
C ILE A 34 -20.33 15.19 -35.88
N GLU A 35 -21.05 14.08 -36.08
CA GLU A 35 -21.80 13.83 -37.32
C GLU A 35 -22.88 14.89 -37.58
N LYS A 36 -23.63 15.28 -36.54
CA LYS A 36 -24.73 16.26 -36.68
C LYS A 36 -24.26 17.72 -36.68
N LYS A 37 -23.27 18.05 -35.85
CA LYS A 37 -22.78 19.42 -35.63
C LYS A 37 -21.26 19.42 -35.47
N ARG A 38 -20.56 19.22 -36.58
CA ARG A 38 -19.10 19.06 -36.65
C ARG A 38 -18.30 20.11 -35.87
N ILE A 39 -18.62 21.40 -36.05
CA ILE A 39 -17.91 22.49 -35.36
C ILE A 39 -18.10 22.40 -33.84
N VAL A 40 -19.34 22.22 -33.37
CA VAL A 40 -19.65 22.12 -31.94
C VAL A 40 -18.97 20.90 -31.32
N GLY A 41 -19.01 19.75 -32.00
CA GLY A 41 -18.39 18.51 -31.53
C GLY A 41 -16.88 18.66 -31.33
N TYR A 42 -16.16 19.23 -32.30
CA TYR A 42 -14.72 19.47 -32.16
C TYR A 42 -14.39 20.51 -31.10
N THR A 43 -15.18 21.58 -30.97
CA THR A 43 -14.95 22.59 -29.92
C THR A 43 -15.08 21.97 -28.53
N VAL A 44 -16.13 21.19 -28.28
CA VAL A 44 -16.32 20.52 -26.98
C VAL A 44 -15.22 19.50 -26.71
N LEU A 45 -14.85 18.69 -27.71
CA LEU A 45 -13.77 17.72 -27.57
C LEU A 45 -12.43 18.39 -27.22
N THR A 46 -12.10 19.48 -27.92
CA THR A 46 -10.87 20.24 -27.68
C THR A 46 -10.88 20.84 -26.27
N LEU A 47 -12.00 21.45 -25.86
CA LEU A 47 -12.16 22.00 -24.51
C LEU A 47 -11.97 20.93 -23.42
N LEU A 48 -12.54 19.74 -23.62
CA LEU A 48 -12.38 18.62 -22.68
C LEU A 48 -10.93 18.15 -22.59
N LEU A 49 -10.26 17.97 -23.73
CA LEU A 49 -8.85 17.59 -23.75
C LEU A 49 -7.98 18.60 -23.00
N PHE A 50 -8.20 19.90 -23.22
CA PHE A 50 -7.50 20.95 -22.48
C PHE A 50 -7.82 20.87 -20.97
N SER A 51 -9.08 20.70 -20.59
CA SER A 51 -9.48 20.57 -19.19
C SER A 51 -8.80 19.37 -18.52
N THR A 52 -8.84 18.19 -19.14
CA THR A 52 -8.18 16.98 -18.65
C THR A 52 -6.67 17.16 -18.55
N PHE A 53 -6.04 17.85 -19.51
CA PHE A 53 -4.62 18.14 -19.46
C PHE A 53 -4.26 19.04 -18.26
N PHE A 54 -5.00 20.13 -18.03
CA PHE A 54 -4.74 21.03 -16.90
C PHE A 54 -4.96 20.36 -15.55
N VAL A 55 -6.08 19.63 -15.39
CA VAL A 55 -6.38 18.89 -14.15
C VAL A 55 -5.34 17.78 -13.94
N GLY A 56 -5.00 17.03 -14.99
CA GLY A 56 -4.00 15.96 -14.92
C GLY A 56 -2.63 16.46 -14.50
N LEU A 57 -2.19 17.62 -15.00
CA LEU A 57 -0.94 18.25 -14.57
C LEU A 57 -0.96 18.64 -13.08
N GLN A 58 -2.09 19.15 -12.58
CA GLN A 58 -2.20 19.50 -11.17
C GLN A 58 -2.12 18.26 -10.28
N GLU A 59 -2.82 17.18 -10.65
CA GLU A 59 -2.78 15.92 -9.93
C GLU A 59 -1.40 15.30 -9.92
N VAL A 60 -0.70 15.24 -11.06
CA VAL A 60 0.67 14.70 -11.15
C VAL A 60 1.64 15.47 -10.25
N ARG A 61 1.49 16.79 -10.14
CA ARG A 61 2.36 17.61 -9.28
C ARG A 61 2.08 17.42 -7.80
N ASN A 62 0.85 17.05 -7.44
CA ASN A 62 0.44 16.84 -6.05
C ASN A 62 0.55 15.37 -5.63
N ALA A 63 0.68 14.44 -6.58
CA ALA A 63 0.85 13.03 -6.32
C ALA A 63 2.21 12.78 -5.64
N GLY A 64 2.19 12.67 -4.32
CA GLY A 64 3.33 12.26 -3.52
C GLY A 64 3.56 10.74 -3.62
N PRO A 65 4.81 10.27 -3.42
CA PRO A 65 5.09 8.85 -3.34
C PRO A 65 4.42 8.23 -2.11
N LEU A 66 3.90 7.01 -2.25
CA LEU A 66 3.24 6.29 -1.16
C LEU A 66 4.22 5.90 -0.04
N ILE A 67 5.50 5.75 -0.37
CA ILE A 67 6.60 5.47 0.54
C ILE A 67 7.56 6.65 0.48
N SER A 68 7.94 7.20 1.63
CA SER A 68 8.91 8.30 1.68
C SER A 68 10.30 7.81 1.24
N GLU A 69 11.11 8.69 0.66
CA GLU A 69 12.51 8.36 0.31
C GLU A 69 13.30 7.87 1.53
N TYR A 70 13.02 8.42 2.71
CA TYR A 70 13.66 7.99 3.96
C TYR A 70 13.27 6.58 4.38
N ASP A 71 12.00 6.22 4.27
CA ASP A 71 11.53 4.85 4.54
C ASP A 71 12.13 3.88 3.51
N LEU A 72 12.22 4.28 2.24
CA LEU A 72 12.81 3.47 1.19
C LEU A 72 14.30 3.21 1.43
N ASP A 73 15.05 4.24 1.81
CA ASP A 73 16.47 4.10 2.15
C ASP A 73 16.68 3.23 3.39
N LEU A 74 15.80 3.36 4.38
CA LEU A 74 15.82 2.51 5.57
C LEU A 74 15.51 1.04 5.20
N ILE A 75 14.50 0.77 4.36
CA ILE A 75 14.19 -0.58 3.87
C ILE A 75 15.37 -1.18 3.09
N ARG A 76 16.10 -0.37 2.31
CA ARG A 76 17.29 -0.85 1.57
C ARG A 76 18.42 -1.33 2.49
N GLU A 77 18.46 -0.89 3.75
CA GLU A 77 19.45 -1.37 4.72
C GLU A 77 19.33 -2.87 5.00
N PHE A 78 18.15 -3.46 4.81
CA PHE A 78 17.97 -4.91 4.93
C PHE A 78 18.83 -5.72 3.95
N ARG A 79 19.30 -5.10 2.86
CA ARG A 79 20.24 -5.78 1.95
C ARG A 79 21.59 -6.06 2.59
N ASN A 80 21.94 -5.30 3.63
CA ASN A 80 23.21 -5.40 4.34
C ASN A 80 23.13 -6.28 5.61
N VAL A 81 21.94 -6.73 6.02
CA VAL A 81 21.80 -7.69 7.13
C VAL A 81 22.14 -9.12 6.66
N GLU A 82 22.08 -10.10 7.57
CA GLU A 82 22.35 -11.51 7.27
C GLU A 82 21.51 -12.01 6.08
N LYS A 83 22.09 -12.87 5.22
CA LYS A 83 21.47 -13.27 3.94
C LYS A 83 20.21 -14.13 4.12
N ASP A 84 20.19 -14.91 5.19
CA ASP A 84 19.13 -15.78 5.65
C ASP A 84 18.15 -15.08 6.61
N ALA A 85 18.33 -13.78 6.85
CA ALA A 85 17.42 -13.02 7.70
C ALA A 85 16.02 -12.91 7.09
N SER A 86 15.01 -13.07 7.95
CA SER A 86 13.62 -12.73 7.64
C SER A 86 13.33 -11.30 8.06
N VAL A 87 12.56 -10.57 7.25
CA VAL A 87 12.15 -9.19 7.53
C VAL A 87 10.64 -9.14 7.69
N MET A 88 10.19 -8.61 8.81
CA MET A 88 8.79 -8.46 9.15
C MET A 88 8.33 -7.02 8.92
N SER A 89 7.17 -6.85 8.29
CA SER A 89 6.50 -5.54 8.21
C SER A 89 5.49 -5.41 9.34
N ILE A 90 5.51 -4.29 10.08
CA ILE A 90 4.55 -4.07 11.17
C ILE A 90 3.10 -3.95 10.67
N SER A 91 2.89 -3.58 9.41
CA SER A 91 1.54 -3.32 8.87
C SER A 91 1.46 -3.54 7.36
N SER A 92 0.26 -3.83 6.86
CA SER A 92 0.00 -4.10 5.43
C SER A 92 0.41 -2.94 4.52
N GLU A 93 0.33 -1.70 5.00
CA GLU A 93 0.73 -0.48 4.27
C GLU A 93 2.21 -0.51 3.82
N TYR A 94 3.13 -0.93 4.70
CA TYR A 94 4.56 -0.97 4.37
C TYR A 94 4.96 -2.23 3.62
N SER A 95 4.08 -3.23 3.61
CA SER A 95 4.41 -4.59 3.20
C SER A 95 4.89 -4.68 1.75
N PRO A 96 4.23 -4.03 0.75
CA PRO A 96 4.73 -4.04 -0.63
C PRO A 96 6.13 -3.43 -0.77
N GLY A 97 6.41 -2.35 -0.03
CA GLY A 97 7.71 -1.69 -0.04
C GLY A 97 8.81 -2.56 0.55
N VAL A 98 8.54 -3.15 1.71
CA VAL A 98 9.48 -4.07 2.37
C VAL A 98 9.77 -5.27 1.47
N LEU A 99 8.74 -5.88 0.88
CA LEU A 99 8.89 -7.01 -0.04
C LEU A 99 9.72 -6.64 -1.27
N ALA A 100 9.40 -5.51 -1.92
CA ALA A 100 10.06 -5.11 -3.16
C ALA A 100 11.52 -4.69 -2.97
N TYR A 101 11.86 -4.03 -1.86
CA TYR A 101 13.14 -3.34 -1.73
C TYR A 101 14.11 -3.95 -0.71
N SER A 102 13.65 -4.75 0.26
CA SER A 102 14.51 -5.34 1.29
C SER A 102 15.49 -6.37 0.73
N GLY A 103 15.09 -7.11 -0.32
CA GLY A 103 15.85 -8.25 -0.83
C GLY A 103 15.94 -9.41 0.18
N ARG A 104 14.94 -9.55 1.06
CA ARG A 104 14.84 -10.61 2.08
C ARG A 104 13.46 -11.26 2.05
N LYS A 105 13.35 -12.47 2.62
CA LYS A 105 12.05 -13.12 2.87
C LYS A 105 11.22 -12.18 3.75
N THR A 106 10.02 -11.86 3.30
CA THR A 106 9.21 -10.80 3.92
C THR A 106 7.97 -11.37 4.58
N ILE A 107 7.92 -11.30 5.91
CA ILE A 107 6.77 -11.65 6.73
C ILE A 107 5.88 -10.42 6.84
N ALA A 108 4.61 -10.53 6.49
CA ALA A 108 3.71 -9.38 6.56
C ALA A 108 2.26 -9.78 6.79
N PRO A 109 1.46 -8.93 7.46
CA PRO A 109 0.04 -9.17 7.59
C PRO A 109 -0.65 -9.09 6.21
N GLY A 110 -1.38 -10.16 5.86
CA GLY A 110 -2.16 -10.23 4.64
C GLY A 110 -1.61 -11.25 3.64
N LEU A 111 -1.32 -10.81 2.42
CA LEU A 111 -1.34 -11.65 1.22
C LEU A 111 0.06 -12.03 0.70
N PHE A 112 1.03 -12.27 1.57
CA PHE A 112 2.38 -12.72 1.17
C PHE A 112 2.63 -14.17 1.59
N ASP A 113 3.49 -14.84 0.82
CA ASP A 113 3.75 -16.28 0.93
C ASP A 113 4.30 -16.69 2.31
N GLU A 114 5.04 -15.80 2.97
CA GLU A 114 5.63 -16.03 4.29
C GLU A 114 4.66 -15.68 5.45
N ASN A 115 3.43 -15.24 5.17
CA ASN A 115 2.46 -14.96 6.22
C ASN A 115 1.75 -16.24 6.68
N VAL A 116 2.26 -16.84 7.76
CA VAL A 116 1.61 -18.01 8.37
C VAL A 116 0.60 -17.64 9.45
N TRP A 117 0.58 -16.37 9.88
CA TRP A 117 -0.30 -15.90 10.94
C TRP A 117 -1.66 -15.43 10.41
N SER A 118 -2.69 -15.81 11.15
CA SER A 118 -4.04 -15.26 11.06
C SER A 118 -4.11 -13.82 11.58
N GLU A 119 -5.18 -13.11 11.25
CA GLU A 119 -5.43 -11.75 11.77
C GLU A 119 -5.42 -11.72 13.30
N THR A 120 -5.98 -12.73 13.96
CA THR A 120 -6.00 -12.82 15.43
C THR A 120 -4.59 -12.95 16.01
N GLU A 121 -3.69 -13.68 15.36
CA GLU A 121 -2.29 -13.81 15.80
C GLU A 121 -1.52 -12.50 15.61
N TRP A 122 -1.74 -11.79 14.51
CA TRP A 122 -1.21 -10.44 14.32
C TRP A 122 -1.67 -9.48 15.41
N GLN A 123 -2.96 -9.51 15.77
CA GLN A 123 -3.49 -8.70 16.87
C GLN A 123 -2.85 -9.06 18.21
N ARG A 124 -2.62 -10.35 18.49
CA ARG A 124 -1.89 -10.77 19.70
C ARG A 124 -0.46 -10.26 19.68
N PHE A 125 0.25 -10.37 18.56
CA PHE A 125 1.61 -9.88 18.40
C PHE A 125 1.73 -8.36 18.66
N TRP A 126 0.82 -7.55 18.12
CA TRP A 126 0.84 -6.10 18.29
C TRP A 126 0.52 -5.65 19.71
N ASN A 127 -0.35 -6.38 20.42
CA ASN A 127 -0.85 -5.97 21.73
C ASN A 127 -0.14 -6.65 22.91
N SER A 128 0.58 -7.74 22.66
CA SER A 128 1.24 -8.48 23.74
C SER A 128 2.44 -7.74 24.31
N LYS A 129 2.52 -7.75 25.65
CA LYS A 129 3.71 -7.33 26.42
C LYS A 129 4.40 -8.52 27.07
N ASP A 130 3.86 -9.72 26.91
CA ASP A 130 4.40 -10.94 27.48
C ASP A 130 5.47 -11.53 26.55
N LYS A 131 6.72 -11.55 27.03
CA LYS A 131 7.84 -12.11 26.29
C LYS A 131 7.59 -13.56 25.86
N THR A 132 6.96 -14.36 26.72
CA THR A 132 6.76 -15.80 26.44
C THR A 132 5.77 -16.00 25.29
N GLU A 133 4.71 -15.20 25.24
CA GLU A 133 3.75 -15.19 24.14
C GLU A 133 4.41 -14.74 22.84
N ILE A 134 5.18 -13.64 22.87
CA ILE A 134 5.87 -13.12 21.69
C ILE A 134 6.89 -14.14 21.14
N MET A 135 7.63 -14.81 22.03
CA MET A 135 8.56 -15.90 21.66
C MET A 135 7.82 -17.07 21.03
N SER A 136 6.68 -17.48 21.61
CA SER A 136 5.87 -18.56 21.07
C SER A 136 5.36 -18.22 19.67
N LEU A 137 4.86 -16.99 19.46
CA LEU A 137 4.37 -16.55 18.16
C LEU A 137 5.50 -16.56 17.12
N LEU A 138 6.66 -15.99 17.43
CA LEU A 138 7.78 -15.85 16.50
C LEU A 138 8.57 -17.14 16.26
N SER A 139 8.32 -18.19 17.04
CA SER A 139 9.02 -19.49 16.90
C SER A 139 8.80 -20.18 15.55
N VAL A 140 7.74 -19.82 14.83
CA VAL A 140 7.40 -20.38 13.52
C VAL A 140 8.27 -19.85 12.37
N TYR A 141 9.00 -18.76 12.60
CA TYR A 141 9.80 -18.09 11.57
C TYR A 141 11.30 -18.37 11.71
N GLU A 142 12.00 -18.40 10.57
CA GLU A 142 13.45 -18.53 10.51
C GLU A 142 14.14 -17.28 11.09
N ARG A 143 15.13 -17.50 11.97
CA ARG A 143 15.98 -16.45 12.55
C ARG A 143 17.21 -16.21 11.66
N PRO A 144 17.78 -14.98 11.66
CA PRO A 144 17.39 -13.81 12.45
C PRO A 144 16.18 -13.06 11.88
N ILE A 145 15.39 -12.43 12.76
CA ILE A 145 14.19 -11.67 12.37
C ILE A 145 14.44 -10.18 12.62
N TYR A 146 14.19 -9.36 11.61
CA TYR A 146 14.13 -7.91 11.72
C TYR A 146 12.70 -7.42 11.49
N LEU A 147 12.34 -6.27 12.05
CA LEU A 147 11.02 -5.68 11.90
C LEU A 147 11.11 -4.23 11.44
N PHE A 148 10.43 -3.92 10.33
CA PHE A 148 10.26 -2.57 9.83
C PHE A 148 8.99 -1.95 10.42
N ALA A 149 9.14 -0.90 11.22
CA ALA A 149 8.02 -0.17 11.82
C ALA A 149 7.68 1.13 11.08
N GLY A 150 8.55 1.60 10.18
CA GLY A 150 8.45 2.94 9.62
C GLY A 150 8.31 3.97 10.74
N THR A 151 7.37 4.90 10.61
CA THR A 151 7.05 5.92 11.62
C THR A 151 5.98 5.47 12.63
N LYS A 152 5.45 4.26 12.50
CA LYS A 152 4.43 3.74 13.42
C LYS A 152 5.02 3.45 14.79
N LYS A 153 4.25 3.75 15.84
CA LYS A 153 4.63 3.43 17.21
C LYS A 153 4.59 1.91 17.39
N PHE A 154 5.73 1.33 17.73
CA PHE A 154 5.86 -0.08 18.08
C PHE A 154 6.69 -0.20 19.36
N SER A 155 6.20 -1.00 20.31
CA SER A 155 6.89 -1.27 21.56
C SER A 155 6.65 -2.72 21.95
N ASN A 156 7.72 -3.51 21.89
CA ASN A 156 7.69 -4.92 22.22
C ASN A 156 9.00 -5.26 22.97
N PRO A 157 8.94 -5.95 24.12
CA PRO A 157 10.11 -6.20 24.96
C PRO A 157 11.17 -7.12 24.33
N CYS A 158 10.83 -7.81 23.22
CA CYS A 158 11.74 -8.69 22.49
C CYS A 158 12.39 -8.06 21.25
N PHE A 159 12.06 -6.80 20.94
CA PHE A 159 12.60 -6.08 19.80
C PHE A 159 13.41 -4.88 20.27
N LYS A 160 14.68 -4.81 19.85
CA LYS A 160 15.53 -3.65 20.08
C LYS A 160 15.74 -2.87 18.79
N ILE A 161 15.89 -1.56 18.90
CA ILE A 161 16.15 -0.70 17.74
C ILE A 161 17.51 -1.09 17.14
N TYR A 162 17.49 -1.44 15.86
CA TYR A 162 18.69 -1.74 15.08
C TYR A 162 19.15 -0.50 14.30
N SER A 163 18.22 0.23 13.69
CA SER A 163 18.48 1.44 12.91
C SER A 163 17.30 2.41 13.04
N GLU A 164 17.59 3.71 13.09
CA GLU A 164 16.60 4.78 13.13
C GLU A 164 17.06 5.94 12.24
N LYS A 165 16.19 6.36 11.31
CA LYS A 165 16.43 7.49 10.40
C LYS A 165 15.15 8.29 10.20
N ASN A 166 15.20 9.59 10.48
CA ASN A 166 14.08 10.53 10.28
C ASN A 166 12.74 10.05 10.87
N GLY A 167 12.79 9.39 12.03
CA GLY A 167 11.63 8.83 12.72
C GLY A 167 11.19 7.44 12.23
N GLY A 168 11.73 6.96 11.10
CA GLY A 168 11.60 5.58 10.64
C GLY A 168 12.47 4.64 11.46
N LYS A 169 11.94 3.48 11.86
CA LYS A 169 12.63 2.51 12.73
C LYS A 169 12.67 1.10 12.18
N ILE A 170 13.85 0.48 12.31
CA ILE A 170 14.07 -0.96 12.17
C ILE A 170 14.39 -1.52 13.55
N TYR A 171 13.79 -2.65 13.87
CA TYR A 171 14.04 -3.41 15.07
C TYR A 171 14.68 -4.77 14.74
N LYS A 172 15.53 -5.28 15.64
CA LYS A 172 16.04 -6.64 15.62
C LYS A 172 15.39 -7.43 16.75
N TYR A 173 14.97 -8.65 16.46
CA TYR A 173 14.46 -9.59 17.45
C TYR A 173 15.62 -10.18 18.27
N GLU A 174 15.52 -10.11 19.60
CA GLU A 174 16.60 -10.55 20.53
C GLU A 174 16.15 -11.50 21.65
N CYS A 175 14.85 -11.81 21.70
CA CYS A 175 14.42 -13.07 22.34
C CYS A 175 14.63 -14.21 21.31
#